data_AF-A0A1Q8ZQH2-F1
#
_entry.id   AF-A0A1Q8ZQH2-F1
#
_cell.length_a   1.000
_cell.length_b   1.000
_cell.length_c   1.000
_cell.angle_alpha   90.00
_cell.angle_beta   90.00
_cell.angle_gamma   90.00
#
_symmetry.space_group_name_H-M   'P 1'
#
loop_
_entity.id
_entity.type
_entity.pdbx_description
1 polymer ?
#
loop_
_entity_poly.entity_id
_entity_poly.type
_entity_poly.pdbx_seq_one_letter_code
_entity_poly.pdbx_strand_id
1 'polypeptide(L)' 'MKVRFTEDYDYKPTRACTIAYKAGMVETVKRACGEAAVEQGKAVEIAPASRQGKVKSDGSN' A
#
# COMPACT_ATOMS: atom_id res chain seq x y z
N MET A 1 6.07 5.51 6.10
CA MET A 1 5.03 4.62 6.63
C MET A 1 4.87 3.49 5.62
N LYS A 2 4.88 2.23 6.04
CA LYS A 2 4.69 1.11 5.11
C LYS A 2 3.23 0.70 5.19
N VAL A 3 2.54 0.68 4.06
CA VAL A 3 1.13 0.31 4.00
C VAL A 3 0.94 -0.78 2.96
N ARG A 4 -0.02 -1.67 3.21
CA ARG A 4 -0.52 -2.63 2.23
C ARG A 4 -1.80 -2.07 1.66
N PHE A 5 -1.83 -1.77 0.37
CA PHE A 5 -3.07 -1.44 -0.30
C PHE A 5 -3.93 -2.70 -0.41
N THR A 6 -5.15 -2.64 0.10
CA THR A 6 -6.15 -3.71 -0.01
C THR A 6 -7.05 -3.51 -1.21
N GLU A 7 -7.15 -2.28 -1.70
CA GLU A 7 -7.93 -1.88 -2.86
C GLU A 7 -7.07 -1.05 -3.83
N ASP A 8 -7.60 -0.82 -5.04
CA ASP A 8 -7.03 0.15 -5.97
C ASP A 8 -7.12 1.59 -5.41
N TYR A 9 -5.98 2.28 -5.44
CA TYR A 9 -5.85 3.64 -4.94
C TYR A 9 -4.96 4.49 -5.85
N ASP A 10 -5.54 5.54 -6.42
CA ASP A 10 -4.82 6.51 -7.22
C ASP A 10 -4.36 7.69 -6.36
N TYR A 11 -3.06 7.78 -6.11
CA TYR A 11 -2.45 8.88 -5.38
C TYR A 11 -1.80 9.89 -6.33
N LYS A 12 -2.19 11.15 -6.23
CA LYS A 12 -1.66 12.24 -7.07
C LYS A 12 -0.87 13.24 -6.23
N PRO A 13 0.43 12.99 -5.96
CA PRO A 13 1.26 13.93 -5.19
C PRO A 13 1.53 15.23 -5.96
N THR A 14 1.57 15.18 -7.29
CA THR A 14 1.75 16.35 -8.16
C THR A 14 0.80 16.25 -9.35
N ARG A 15 0.48 17.38 -10.02
CA ARG A 15 -0.39 17.36 -11.21
C ARG A 15 0.21 16.55 -12.38
N ALA A 16 1.53 16.36 -12.40
CA ALA A 16 2.23 15.61 -13.42
C ALA A 16 2.37 14.11 -13.10
N CYS A 17 2.14 13.68 -11.86
CA CYS A 17 2.35 12.30 -11.43
C CYS A 17 1.09 11.71 -10.77
N THR A 18 0.58 10.64 -11.35
CA THR A 18 -0.44 9.77 -10.73
C THR A 18 0.20 8.41 -10.45
N ILE A 19 0.17 7.98 -9.20
CA ILE A 19 0.65 6.67 -8.78
C ILE A 19 -0.58 5.82 -8.53
N ALA A 20 -0.80 4.85 -9.41
CA ALA A 20 -1.87 3.86 -9.26
C ALA A 20 -1.36 2.69 -8.42
N TYR A 21 -1.79 2.61 -7.17
CA TYR A 21 -1.57 1.46 -6.32
C TYR A 21 -2.69 0.44 -6.57
N LYS A 22 -2.33 -0.84 -6.72
CA LYS A 22 -3.32 -1.92 -6.84
C LYS A 22 -3.48 -2.65 -5.52
N ALA A 23 -4.65 -3.26 -5.35
CA ALA A 23 -4.93 -4.21 -4.28
C ALA A 23 -3.82 -5.27 -4.18
N GLY A 24 -3.31 -5.49 -2.97
CA GLY A 24 -2.23 -6.42 -2.66
C GLY A 24 -0.82 -5.82 -2.71
N MET A 25 -0.63 -4.61 -3.22
CA MET A 25 0.69 -3.96 -3.26
C MET A 25 1.12 -3.48 -1.87
N VAL A 26 2.40 -3.68 -1.56
CA VAL A 26 3.02 -3.22 -0.32
C VAL A 26 4.11 -2.23 -0.68
N GLU A 27 3.84 -0.95 -0.44
CA GLU A 27 4.74 0.14 -0.80
C GLU A 27 5.05 1.01 0.42
N THR A 28 6.24 1.60 0.41
CA THR A 28 6.59 2.59 1.42
C THR A 28 6.14 3.95 0.93
N VAL A 29 5.08 4.47 1.54
CA VAL A 29 4.50 5.76 1.18
C VAL A 29 4.81 6.84 2.21
N LYS A 30 4.61 8.10 1.80
CA LYS A 30 4.60 9.23 2.72
C LYS A 30 3.49 9.04 3.75
N ARG A 31 3.76 9.48 4.98
CA ARG A 31 2.85 9.31 6.11
C ARG A 31 1.43 9.85 5.81
N ALA A 32 1.34 11.06 5.26
CA ALA A 32 0.07 11.65 4.83
C ALA A 32 -0.70 10.81 3.79
N CYS A 33 0.00 10.11 2.90
CA CYS A 33 -0.65 9.22 1.91
C CYS A 33 -1.12 7.92 2.58
N GLY A 34 -0.28 7.34 3.44
CA GLY A 34 -0.61 6.13 4.19
C GLY A 34 -1.79 6.35 5.13
N GLU A 35 -1.78 7.43 5.90
CA GLU A 35 -2.88 7.81 6.79
C GLU A 35 -4.17 8.00 5.99
N ALA A 36 -4.16 8.80 4.91
CA ALA A 36 -5.35 9.00 4.07
C ALA A 36 -5.89 7.70 3.45
N ALA A 37 -5.01 6.78 3.02
CA ALA A 37 -5.42 5.51 2.43
C ALA A 37 -5.99 4.54 3.49
N VAL A 38 -5.42 4.56 4.71
CA VAL A 38 -5.89 3.77 5.85
C VAL A 38 -7.22 4.31 6.38
N GLU A 39 -7.38 5.62 6.48
CA GLU A 39 -8.63 6.28 6.91
C GLU A 39 -9.79 5.99 5.96
N GLN A 40 -9.49 5.86 4.67
CA GLN A 40 -10.45 5.45 3.64
C GLN A 40 -10.74 3.94 3.63
N GLY A 41 -10.04 3.13 4.43
CA GLY A 41 -10.16 1.67 4.44
C GLY A 41 -9.54 0.96 3.23
N LYS A 42 -8.84 1.69 2.35
CA LYS A 42 -8.22 1.19 1.12
C LYS A 42 -6.81 0.63 1.34
N ALA A 43 -6.23 0.89 2.50
CA ALA A 43 -4.93 0.39 2.88
C ALA A 43 -4.88 0.03 4.37
N VAL A 44 -3.89 -0.78 4.73
CA VAL A 44 -3.60 -1.20 6.10
C VAL A 44 -2.17 -0.81 6.44
N GLU A 45 -1.97 -0.10 7.55
CA GLU A 45 -0.61 0.18 8.04
C GLU A 45 0.07 -1.13 8.42
N ILE A 46 1.18 -1.41 7.75
CA ILE A 46 2.09 -2.47 8.15
C ILE A 46 3.21 -1.78 8.90
N ALA A 47 3.19 -1.86 10.23
CA ALA A 47 4.37 -1.52 11.01
C ALA A 47 5.58 -2.24 10.39
N PRO A 48 6.77 -1.61 10.34
CA PRO A 48 7.97 -2.30 9.91
C PRO A 48 8.22 -3.43 10.89
N ALA A 49 7.71 -4.62 10.57
CA ALA A 49 7.98 -5.81 11.34
C ALA A 49 9.49 -5.99 11.29
N SER A 50 10.15 -5.80 12.43
CA SER A 50 11.39 -6.50 12.72
C SER A 50 11.09 -7.98 12.49
N ARG A 51 11.37 -8.46 11.27
CA ARG A 51 11.27 -9.86 10.82
C ARG A 51 10.05 -10.65 11.33
N GLN A 52 8.92 -10.66 10.63
CA GLN A 52 8.01 -11.83 10.65
C GLN A 52 6.95 -11.72 9.53
N GLY A 53 6.83 -12.76 8.69
CA GLY A 53 5.60 -13.05 7.94
C GLY A 53 5.74 -13.19 6.42
N LYS A 54 6.00 -14.41 5.94
CA LYS A 54 5.64 -14.85 4.58
C LYS A 54 4.15 -14.59 4.32
N VAL A 55 3.79 -14.18 3.10
CA VAL A 55 2.51 -14.59 2.51
C VAL A 55 2.78 -14.99 1.06
N LYS A 56 2.50 -16.25 0.74
CA LYS A 56 2.58 -16.88 -0.58
C LYS A 56 1.38 -16.47 -1.45
N SER A 57 1.61 -16.28 -2.75
CA SER A 57 0.78 -16.66 -3.93
C SER A 57 1.31 -15.85 -5.13
N ASP A 58 1.50 -16.37 -6.34
CA ASP A 58 0.92 -17.54 -6.98
C ASP A 58 1.92 -18.07 -8.04
N GLY A 59 2.22 -19.37 -8.00
CA GLY A 59 2.87 -20.06 -9.11
C GLY A 59 1.77 -20.71 -9.94
N SER A 60 1.60 -20.26 -11.18
CA SER A 60 0.72 -20.91 -12.13
C SER A 60 1.36 -22.19 -12.68
N ASN A 61 0.54 -23.24 -12.73
CA ASN A 61 0.78 -24.65 -13.08
C ASN A 61 1.40 -24.89 -14.47
#